data_AF-A0A2T4UF19-F1
#
_entry.id   AF-A0A2T4UF19-F1
#
_cell.length_a   1.000
_cell.length_b   1.000
_cell.length_c   1.000
_cell.angle_alpha   90.00
_cell.angle_beta   90.00
_cell.angle_gamma   90.00
#
_symmetry.space_group_name_H-M   'P 1'
#
loop_
_entity.id
_entity.type
_entity.pdbx_description
1 polymer ?
#
loop_
_entity_poly.entity_id
_entity_poly.type
_entity_poly.pdbx_seq_one_letter_code
_entity_poly.pdbx_strand_id
1 'polypeptide(L)'
;MDPFAVIMLGGSAGVVVALYLLGRFYPGSGADVVDWKPTRSPEVEAQNDIDDLEALMQVANRRRRRLGQQELTEDTLDQLVQESSAERTRRSEEYLADLEIEQMLEVKNRRRAAKGLPPISAEEYRARIEGDEL
;
A
#
# COMPACT_ATOMS: atom_id res chain seq x y z
N MET A 1 -43.77 10.69 -28.76
CA MET A 1 -42.93 9.79 -27.95
C MET A 1 -43.41 8.38 -28.19
N ASP A 2 -42.52 7.44 -28.50
CA ASP A 2 -42.86 6.02 -28.63
C ASP A 2 -43.28 5.45 -27.26
N PRO A 3 -44.47 4.85 -27.11
CA PRO A 3 -44.93 4.25 -25.85
C PRO A 3 -43.92 3.25 -25.26
N PHE A 4 -43.23 2.48 -26.11
CA PHE A 4 -42.22 1.52 -25.66
C PHE A 4 -41.03 2.22 -25.00
N ALA A 5 -40.51 3.28 -25.63
CA ALA A 5 -39.43 4.09 -25.08
C ALA A 5 -39.79 4.75 -23.74
N VAL A 6 -41.03 5.22 -23.59
CA VAL A 6 -41.50 5.83 -22.33
C VAL A 6 -41.54 4.79 -21.20
N ILE A 7 -42.04 3.59 -21.49
CA ILE A 7 -42.10 2.50 -20.50
C ILE A 7 -40.70 2.06 -20.09
N MET A 8 -39.80 1.85 -21.07
CA MET A 8 -38.43 1.43 -20.80
C MET A 8 -37.66 2.49 -20.00
N LEU A 9 -37.70 3.75 -20.43
CA LEU A 9 -37.00 4.83 -19.75
C LEU A 9 -37.56 5.06 -18.34
N GLY A 10 -38.88 5.09 -18.19
CA GLY A 10 -39.55 5.24 -16.90
C GLY A 10 -39.25 4.07 -15.95
N GLY A 11 -39.28 2.84 -16.47
CA GLY A 11 -38.93 1.65 -15.71
C GLY A 11 -37.48 1.66 -15.24
N SER A 12 -36.52 1.93 -16.14
CA SER A 12 -35.10 2.01 -15.78
C SER A 12 -34.82 3.15 -14.80
N ALA A 13 -35.40 4.34 -15.01
CA ALA A 13 -35.27 5.45 -14.08
C ALA A 13 -35.87 5.11 -12.71
N GLY A 14 -37.01 4.43 -12.69
CA GLY A 14 -37.66 3.95 -11.47
C GLY A 14 -36.78 3.00 -10.67
N VAL A 15 -36.11 2.05 -11.33
CA VAL A 15 -35.17 1.14 -10.68
C VAL A 15 -33.97 1.89 -10.10
N VAL A 16 -33.40 2.84 -10.86
CA VAL A 16 -32.26 3.65 -10.37
C VAL A 16 -32.66 4.47 -9.14
N VAL A 17 -33.82 5.12 -9.18
CA VAL A 17 -34.36 5.88 -8.04
C VAL A 17 -34.62 4.96 -6.84
N ALA A 18 -35.19 3.78 -7.06
CA ALA A 18 -35.46 2.81 -6.00
C ALA A 18 -34.16 2.33 -5.32
N LEU A 19 -33.13 2.00 -6.09
CA LEU A 19 -31.82 1.60 -5.55
C LEU A 19 -31.14 2.76 -4.80
N TYR A 20 -31.24 3.98 -5.31
CA TYR A 20 -30.73 5.16 -4.64
C TYR A 20 -31.41 5.39 -3.29
N LEU A 21 -32.75 5.30 -3.25
CA LEU A 21 -33.51 5.44 -2.01
C LEU A 21 -33.18 4.32 -1.03
N LEU A 22 -33.03 3.08 -1.51
CA LEU A 22 -32.63 1.96 -0.67
C LEU A 22 -31.25 2.22 -0.04
N GLY A 23 -30.24 2.60 -0.83
CA GLY A 23 -28.91 2.91 -0.29
C GLY A 23 -28.90 4.13 0.64
N ARG A 24 -29.73 5.14 0.39
CA ARG A 24 -29.78 6.38 1.19
C ARG A 24 -30.50 6.22 2.52
N PHE A 25 -31.52 5.37 2.59
CA PHE A 25 -32.39 5.23 3.75
C PHE A 25 -32.21 3.90 4.49
N TYR A 26 -31.48 2.92 3.95
CA TYR A 26 -31.15 1.71 4.67
C TYR A 26 -30.14 2.01 5.79
N PRO A 27 -30.48 1.73 7.07
CA PRO A 27 -29.65 2.13 8.21
C PRO A 27 -28.50 1.16 8.51
N GLY A 28 -28.46 -0.01 7.86
CA GLY A 28 -27.41 -1.02 8.07
C GLY A 28 -26.19 -0.79 7.17
N SER A 29 -25.00 -1.13 7.67
CA SER A 29 -23.81 -1.25 6.84
C SER A 29 -23.91 -2.51 5.98
N GLY A 30 -23.38 -2.50 4.76
CA GLY A 30 -23.24 -3.74 3.97
C GLY A 30 -22.44 -4.82 4.71
N ALA A 31 -21.60 -4.42 5.68
CA ALA A 31 -20.90 -5.33 6.58
C ALA A 31 -21.85 -6.06 7.55
N ASP A 32 -22.93 -5.42 8.01
CA ASP A 32 -23.94 -6.02 8.89
C ASP A 32 -24.78 -7.07 8.15
N VAL A 33 -24.93 -6.92 6.82
CA VAL A 33 -25.62 -7.90 5.97
C VAL A 33 -24.80 -9.18 5.82
N VAL A 34 -23.47 -9.05 5.81
CA VAL A 34 -22.55 -10.19 5.66
C VAL A 34 -22.30 -10.88 7.00
N ASP A 35 -22.41 -10.17 8.14
CA ASP A 35 -22.22 -10.66 9.53
C ASP A 35 -21.10 -11.71 9.62
N TRP A 36 -19.95 -11.40 9.01
CA TRP A 36 -18.84 -12.33 8.96
C TRP A 36 -18.26 -12.52 10.36
N LYS A 37 -18.66 -13.61 11.01
CA LYS A 37 -18.07 -14.07 12.26
C LYS A 37 -16.92 -15.02 11.94
N PRO A 38 -15.73 -14.83 12.54
CA PRO A 38 -14.65 -15.80 12.44
C PRO A 38 -15.17 -17.21 12.78
N THR A 39 -14.72 -18.21 12.01
CA THR A 39 -15.14 -19.61 12.20
C THR A 39 -14.56 -20.24 13.47
N ARG A 40 -13.58 -19.56 14.09
CA ARG A 40 -12.81 -20.02 15.26
C ARG A 40 -12.68 -18.89 16.27
N SER A 41 -12.44 -19.26 17.54
CA SER A 41 -12.16 -18.27 18.58
C SER A 41 -10.77 -17.64 18.36
N PRO A 42 -10.53 -16.42 18.87
CA PRO A 42 -9.24 -15.75 18.75
C PRO A 42 -8.07 -16.57 19.30
N GLU A 43 -8.29 -17.32 20.38
CA GLU A 43 -7.26 -18.13 21.02
C GLU A 43 -6.85 -19.31 20.14
N VAL A 44 -7.83 -19.96 19.49
CA VAL A 44 -7.56 -21.05 18.57
C VAL A 44 -6.85 -20.55 17.31
N GLU A 45 -7.20 -19.36 16.82
CA GLU A 45 -6.52 -18.77 15.66
C GLU A 45 -5.07 -18.43 15.99
N ALA A 46 -4.80 -17.79 17.13
CA ALA A 46 -3.45 -17.49 17.57
C ALA A 46 -2.59 -18.76 17.71
N GLN A 47 -3.17 -19.86 18.18
CA GLN A 47 -2.44 -21.14 18.25
C GLN A 47 -2.14 -21.69 16.85
N ASN A 48 -3.11 -21.64 15.92
CA ASN A 48 -2.87 -22.09 14.54
C ASN A 48 -1.75 -21.27 13.89
N ASP A 49 -1.70 -19.96 14.11
CA ASP A 49 -0.66 -19.08 13.57
C ASP A 49 0.73 -19.48 14.08
N ILE A 50 0.84 -19.81 15.38
CA ILE A 50 2.10 -20.31 15.97
C ILE A 50 2.51 -21.64 15.33
N ASP A 51 1.58 -22.58 15.23
CA ASP A 51 1.83 -23.92 14.66
C ASP A 51 2.24 -23.82 13.18
N ASP A 52 1.63 -22.91 12.42
CA ASP A 52 1.94 -22.66 11.02
C ASP A 52 3.34 -22.03 10.86
N LEU A 53 3.73 -21.10 11.75
CA LEU A 53 5.08 -20.54 11.77
C LEU A 53 6.15 -21.61 12.02
N GLU A 54 5.91 -22.52 12.96
CA GLU A 54 6.81 -23.66 13.19
C GLU A 54 6.93 -24.54 11.94
N ALA A 55 5.81 -24.86 11.28
CA ALA A 55 5.79 -25.66 10.07
C ALA A 55 6.59 -24.99 8.93
N LEU A 56 6.45 -23.66 8.76
CA LEU A 56 7.20 -22.88 7.78
C LEU A 56 8.71 -22.89 8.09
N MET A 57 9.09 -22.70 9.36
CA MET A 57 10.49 -22.75 9.77
C MET A 57 11.10 -24.13 9.51
N GLN A 58 10.36 -25.22 9.76
CA GLN A 58 10.79 -26.58 9.43
C GLN A 58 10.99 -26.78 7.93
N VAL A 59 10.10 -26.25 7.08
CA VAL A 59 10.25 -26.28 5.61
C VAL A 59 11.53 -25.55 5.20
N ALA A 60 11.75 -24.35 5.73
CA ALA A 60 12.94 -23.55 5.44
C ALA A 60 14.22 -24.28 5.87
N ASN A 61 14.24 -24.86 7.06
CA ASN A 61 15.39 -25.59 7.58
C ASN A 61 15.65 -26.89 6.82
N ARG A 62 14.63 -27.61 6.36
CA ARG A 62 14.83 -28.76 5.45
C ARG A 62 15.54 -28.35 4.16
N ARG A 63 15.23 -27.18 3.61
CA ARG A 63 15.95 -26.65 2.44
C ARG A 63 17.39 -26.27 2.80
N ARG A 64 17.60 -25.57 3.92
CA ARG A 64 18.94 -25.14 4.37
C ARG A 64 19.86 -26.32 4.67
N ARG A 65 19.36 -27.35 5.36
CA ARG A 65 20.09 -28.62 5.59
C ARG A 65 20.54 -29.27 4.29
N ARG A 66 19.67 -29.35 3.27
CA ARG A 66 20.03 -29.90 1.95
C ARG A 66 21.14 -29.10 1.25
N LEU A 67 21.23 -27.80 1.54
CA LEU A 67 22.25 -26.91 0.99
C LEU A 67 23.48 -26.79 1.90
N GLY A 68 23.55 -27.52 3.02
CA GLY A 68 24.64 -27.42 4.00
C GLY A 68 24.70 -26.06 4.72
N GLN A 69 23.59 -25.30 4.71
CA GLN A 69 23.48 -24.02 5.39
C GLN A 69 23.07 -24.20 6.85
N GLN A 70 23.46 -23.24 7.69
CA GLN A 70 23.02 -23.18 9.08
C GLN A 70 21.50 -23.03 9.19
N GLU A 71 20.91 -23.75 10.14
CA GLU A 71 19.47 -23.67 10.41
C GLU A 71 19.08 -22.29 10.93
N LEU A 72 17.90 -21.85 10.52
CA LEU A 72 17.19 -20.71 11.11
C LEU A 72 16.71 -21.10 12.51
N THR A 73 17.00 -20.21 13.44
CA THR A 73 16.38 -20.12 14.76
C THR A 73 15.48 -18.90 14.80
N GLU A 74 14.59 -18.80 15.79
CA GLU A 74 13.75 -17.61 15.99
C GLU A 74 14.61 -16.33 16.12
N ASP A 75 15.62 -16.33 17.01
CA ASP A 75 16.51 -15.18 17.19
C ASP A 75 17.21 -14.73 15.89
N THR A 76 17.65 -15.69 15.07
CA THR A 76 18.32 -15.36 13.80
C THR A 76 17.32 -14.90 12.74
N LEU A 77 16.08 -15.41 12.78
CA LEU A 77 15.01 -14.93 11.92
C LEU A 77 14.67 -13.48 12.26
N ASP A 78 14.53 -13.16 13.54
CA ASP A 78 14.20 -11.82 14.00
C ASP A 78 15.26 -10.80 13.58
N GLN A 79 16.53 -11.14 13.73
CA GLN A 79 17.64 -10.30 13.27
C GLN A 79 17.58 -10.05 11.76
N LEU A 80 17.35 -11.11 10.97
CA LEU A 80 17.24 -11.00 9.51
C LEU A 80 16.04 -10.14 9.08
N VAL A 81 14.91 -10.26 9.78
CA VAL A 81 13.70 -9.46 9.51
C VAL A 81 13.96 -8.00 9.85
N GLN A 82 14.62 -7.72 10.98
CA GLN A 82 14.97 -6.35 11.38
C GLN A 82 15.92 -5.71 10.37
N GLU A 83 16.97 -6.42 9.95
CA GLU A 83 17.92 -5.95 8.94
C GLU A 83 17.22 -5.69 7.60
N SER A 84 16.43 -6.64 7.11
CA SER A 84 15.70 -6.48 5.84
C SER A 84 14.68 -5.35 5.89
N SER A 85 14.02 -5.15 7.04
CA SER A 85 13.07 -4.05 7.22
C SER A 85 13.78 -2.70 7.25
N ALA A 86 14.91 -2.60 7.96
CA ALA A 86 15.72 -1.38 8.00
C ALA A 86 16.27 -1.00 6.61
N GLU A 87 16.73 -1.98 5.83
CA GLU A 87 17.17 -1.75 4.45
C GLU A 87 16.03 -1.25 3.55
N ARG A 88 14.83 -1.86 3.67
CA ARG A 88 13.65 -1.43 2.90
C ARG A 88 13.25 0.00 3.25
N THR A 89 13.24 0.33 4.53
CA THR A 89 12.95 1.69 4.99
C THR A 89 13.97 2.68 4.44
N ARG A 90 15.28 2.40 4.58
CA ARG A 90 16.34 3.27 4.05
C ARG A 90 16.19 3.50 2.54
N ARG A 91 15.97 2.44 1.77
CA ARG A 91 15.74 2.55 0.31
C ARG A 91 14.49 3.35 -0.03
N SER A 92 13.43 3.20 0.76
CA SER A 92 12.21 3.98 0.58
C SER A 92 12.44 5.45 0.88
N GLU A 93 13.19 5.78 1.92
CA GLU A 93 13.55 7.15 2.30
C GLU A 93 14.42 7.81 1.24
N GLU A 94 15.45 7.12 0.75
CA GLU A 94 16.32 7.60 -0.36
C GLU A 94 15.49 7.92 -1.61
N TYR A 95 14.59 7.01 -2.00
CA TYR A 95 13.70 7.23 -3.15
C TYR A 95 12.75 8.42 -2.96
N LEU A 96 12.19 8.58 -1.76
CA LEU A 96 11.32 9.71 -1.44
C LEU A 96 12.08 11.03 -1.44
N ALA A 97 13.33 11.05 -0.94
CA ALA A 97 14.19 12.23 -0.98
C ALA A 97 14.49 12.65 -2.42
N ASP A 98 14.81 11.70 -3.31
CA ASP A 98 15.02 11.98 -4.73
C ASP A 98 13.77 12.59 -5.39
N LEU A 99 12.59 12.00 -5.13
CA LEU A 99 11.32 12.53 -5.63
C LEU A 99 11.00 13.93 -5.09
N GLU A 100 11.34 14.21 -3.84
CA GLU A 100 11.13 15.53 -3.24
C GLU A 100 12.01 16.59 -3.91
N ILE A 101 13.28 16.26 -4.16
CA ILE A 101 14.23 17.11 -4.88
C ILE A 101 13.73 17.41 -6.29
N GLU A 102 13.25 16.40 -7.02
CA GLU A 102 12.69 16.57 -8.37
C GLU A 102 11.48 17.49 -8.39
N GLN A 103 10.53 17.29 -7.46
CA GLN A 103 9.34 18.15 -7.35
C GLN A 103 9.70 19.60 -7.01
N MET A 104 10.63 19.80 -6.06
CA MET A 104 11.14 21.13 -5.73
C MET A 104 11.82 21.80 -6.92
N LEU A 105 12.62 21.05 -7.68
CA LEU A 105 13.30 21.53 -8.87
C LEU A 105 12.30 21.96 -9.94
N GLU A 106 11.24 21.18 -10.16
CA GLU A 106 10.19 21.51 -11.11
C GLU A 106 9.53 22.85 -10.77
N VAL A 107 9.15 23.04 -9.49
CA VAL A 107 8.55 24.29 -9.02
C VAL A 107 9.51 25.47 -9.20
N LYS A 108 10.81 25.29 -8.90
CA LYS A 108 11.82 26.34 -9.09
C LYS A 108 12.04 26.68 -10.56
N ASN A 109 12.19 25.67 -11.42
CA ASN A 109 12.41 25.87 -12.85
C ASN A 109 11.20 26.52 -13.51
N ARG A 110 9.96 26.20 -13.09
CA ARG A 110 8.74 26.89 -13.53
C ARG A 110 8.78 28.39 -13.19
N ARG A 111 9.18 28.74 -11.98
CA ARG A 111 9.33 30.16 -11.55
C ARG A 111 10.45 30.88 -12.31
N ARG A 112 11.55 30.18 -12.61
CA ARG A 112 12.68 30.73 -13.38
C ARG A 112 12.31 30.98 -14.84
N ALA A 113 11.58 30.05 -15.46
CA ALA A 113 11.06 30.20 -16.81
C ALA A 113 10.16 31.44 -16.94
N ALA A 114 9.26 31.66 -15.97
CA ALA A 114 8.42 32.87 -15.91
C ALA A 114 9.24 34.19 -15.80
N LYS A 115 10.48 34.11 -15.29
CA LYS A 115 11.42 35.24 -15.18
C LYS A 115 12.43 35.31 -16.35
N GLY A 116 12.32 34.43 -17.34
CA GLY A 116 13.27 34.34 -18.46
C GLY A 116 14.66 33.82 -18.08
N LEU A 117 14.79 33.16 -16.92
CA LEU A 117 16.05 32.59 -16.45
C LEU A 117 16.20 31.14 -16.95
N PRO A 118 17.43 30.67 -17.23
CA PRO A 118 17.66 29.29 -17.66
C PRO A 118 17.33 28.28 -16.54
N PRO A 119 16.92 27.05 -16.88
CA PRO A 119 16.64 26.00 -15.91
C PRO A 119 17.92 25.54 -15.20
N ILE A 120 17.78 25.10 -13.96
CA ILE A 120 18.84 24.49 -13.15
C ILE A 120 18.74 22.97 -13.31
N SER A 121 19.88 22.28 -13.36
CA SER A 121 19.93 20.81 -13.42
C SER A 121 19.71 20.18 -12.04
N ALA A 122 19.34 18.90 -12.01
CA ALA A 122 19.20 18.17 -10.75
C ALA A 122 20.53 18.08 -9.98
N GLU A 123 21.65 17.87 -10.68
CA GLU A 123 22.98 17.82 -10.08
C GLU A 123 23.39 19.13 -9.42
N GLU A 124 23.18 20.26 -10.12
CA GLU A 124 23.46 21.59 -9.59
C GLU A 124 22.57 21.92 -8.39
N TYR A 125 21.31 21.47 -8.43
CA TYR A 125 20.37 21.66 -7.34
C TYR A 125 20.74 20.86 -6.08
N ARG A 126 21.16 19.59 -6.24
CA ARG A 126 21.65 18.75 -5.14
C ARG A 126 22.90 19.34 -4.50
N ALA A 127 23.91 19.69 -5.31
CA ALA A 127 25.16 20.27 -4.82
C ALA A 127 24.93 21.57 -4.01
N ARG A 128 23.88 22.33 -4.34
CA ARG A 128 23.50 23.52 -3.61
C ARG A 128 22.84 23.22 -2.26
N ILE A 129 21.99 22.19 -2.18
CA ILE A 129 21.37 21.76 -0.91
C ILE A 129 22.45 21.23 0.02
N GLU A 130 23.32 20.34 -0.48
CA GLU A 130 24.43 19.77 0.31
C GLU A 130 25.43 20.84 0.77
N GLY A 131 25.65 21.89 -0.04
CA GLY A 131 26.52 23.01 0.31
C GLY A 131 25.92 24.03 1.29
N ASP A 132 24.59 24.08 1.43
CA ASP A 132 23.89 24.96 2.39
C ASP A 132 23.75 24.29 3.80
N GLU A 133 23.97 22.96 3.93
CA GLU A 133 23.90 22.20 5.19
C GLU A 133 25.25 22.06 5.95
N LEU A 134 26.36 22.59 5.41
CA LEU A 134 27.70 22.63 6.03
C LEU A 134 28.03 24.00 6.64
#